data_AF-A0A941S0N2-F1
#
_entry.id   AF-A0A941S0N2-F1
#
_cell.length_a   1.000
_cell.length_b   1.000
_cell.length_c   1.000
_cell.angle_alpha   90.00
_cell.angle_beta   90.00
_cell.angle_gamma   90.00
#
_symmetry.space_group_name_H-M   'P 1'
#
loop_
_entity.id
_entity.type
_entity.pdbx_description
1 polymer ?
#
loop_
_entity_poly.entity_id
_entity_poly.type
_entity_poly.pdbx_seq_one_letter_code
_entity_poly.pdbx_strand_id
1 'polypeptide(L)'
;MENQPQSRGGPLHWLAARSRRFWLTASAVALVLGYPLSLGPAIWLTSRGYFRESVVQTFFRPLLLSTAESESLSQAVEWWGSWGVPDDKAVTFFFETDEASIVFQFTRTGEGTRL
;
A
#
# COMPACT_ATOMS: atom_id res chain seq x y z
N MET A 1 -39.50 43.00 -7.17
CA MET A 1 -39.22 41.87 -8.05
C MET A 1 -37.75 41.92 -8.42
N GLU A 2 -36.85 41.01 -8.08
CA GLU A 2 -36.83 39.83 -7.21
C GLU A 2 -35.30 39.63 -7.04
N ASN A 3 -34.77 39.75 -5.82
CA ASN A 3 -33.35 39.45 -5.58
C ASN A 3 -33.17 37.93 -5.70
N GLN A 4 -32.62 37.45 -6.81
CA GLN A 4 -32.29 36.03 -6.96
C GLN A 4 -30.99 35.75 -6.20
N PRO A 5 -30.99 34.88 -5.16
CA PRO A 5 -29.76 34.54 -4.46
C PRO A 5 -28.94 33.59 -5.35
N GLN A 6 -27.88 34.08 -5.96
CA GLN A 6 -26.90 33.20 -6.60
C GLN A 6 -26.20 32.37 -5.51
N SER A 7 -26.65 31.12 -5.43
CA SER A 7 -26.08 30.04 -4.65
C SER A 7 -24.55 30.10 -4.67
N ARG A 8 -23.95 30.38 -3.50
CA ARG A 8 -22.51 30.29 -3.28
C ARG A 8 -22.11 28.82 -3.38
N GLY A 9 -21.74 28.39 -4.58
CA GLY A 9 -21.15 27.09 -4.81
C GLY A 9 -19.98 26.89 -3.85
N GLY A 10 -20.10 25.90 -2.97
CA GLY A 10 -19.13 25.66 -1.90
C GLY A 10 -17.69 25.46 -2.43
N PRO A 11 -16.69 25.48 -1.54
CA PRO A 11 -15.26 25.48 -1.88
C PRO A 11 -14.77 24.21 -2.59
N LEU A 12 -15.66 23.29 -2.98
CA LEU A 12 -15.33 22.05 -3.69
C LEU A 12 -15.87 22.02 -5.13
N HIS A 13 -16.73 22.97 -5.53
CA HIS A 13 -17.32 22.94 -6.87
C HIS A 13 -16.29 23.19 -7.99
N TRP A 14 -15.22 23.94 -7.69
CA TRP A 14 -14.09 24.16 -8.61
C TRP A 14 -13.27 22.89 -8.89
N LEU A 15 -13.27 21.91 -7.98
CA LEU A 15 -12.63 20.60 -8.20
C LEU A 15 -13.47 19.77 -9.18
N ALA A 16 -14.79 19.79 -9.03
CA ALA A 16 -15.72 19.10 -9.92
C ALA A 16 -15.68 19.65 -11.37
N ALA A 17 -15.29 20.91 -11.56
CA ALA A 17 -15.17 21.56 -12.87
C ALA A 17 -13.91 21.16 -13.67
N ARG A 18 -12.99 20.35 -13.11
CA ARG A 18 -11.77 19.92 -13.83
C ARG A 18 -12.06 18.85 -14.90
N SER A 19 -11.23 18.84 -15.94
CA SER A 19 -11.39 17.93 -17.07
C SER A 19 -11.31 16.45 -16.66
N ARG A 20 -12.04 15.57 -17.36
CA ARG A 20 -12.03 14.12 -17.13
C ARG A 20 -10.61 13.52 -17.16
N ARG A 21 -9.71 14.09 -17.98
CA ARG A 21 -8.30 13.69 -18.07
C ARG A 21 -7.55 13.96 -16.76
N PHE A 22 -7.80 15.09 -16.11
CA PHE A 22 -7.19 15.41 -14.82
C PHE A 22 -7.62 14.42 -13.72
N TRP A 23 -8.91 14.08 -13.66
CA TRP A 23 -9.39 13.13 -12.66
C TRP A 23 -8.86 11.72 -12.92
N LEU A 24 -8.74 11.30 -14.19
CA LEU A 24 -8.11 10.02 -14.53
C LEU A 24 -6.64 9.97 -14.10
N THR A 25 -5.86 11.02 -14.35
CA THR A 25 -4.45 11.06 -13.92
C THR A 25 -4.32 11.15 -12.41
N ALA A 26 -5.14 11.96 -11.74
CA ALA A 26 -5.15 12.07 -10.28
C ALA A 26 -5.49 10.73 -9.63
N SER A 27 -6.52 10.03 -10.12
CA SER A 27 -6.88 8.69 -9.63
C SER A 27 -5.77 7.67 -9.91
N ALA A 28 -5.15 7.71 -11.09
CA ALA A 28 -4.04 6.81 -11.41
C ALA A 28 -2.84 7.05 -10.47
N VAL A 29 -2.46 8.30 -10.24
CA VAL A 29 -1.39 8.66 -9.29
C VAL A 29 -1.76 8.25 -7.88
N ALA A 30 -2.99 8.51 -7.43
CA ALA A 30 -3.47 8.12 -6.12
C ALA A 30 -3.45 6.60 -5.93
N LEU A 31 -3.73 5.82 -6.99
CA LEU A 31 -3.72 4.37 -6.93
C LEU A 31 -2.28 3.83 -6.95
N VAL A 32 -1.42 4.38 -7.81
CA VAL A 32 0.00 3.99 -7.91
C VAL A 32 0.79 4.34 -6.66
N LEU A 33 0.50 5.47 -6.02
CA LEU A 33 1.15 5.85 -4.75
C LEU A 33 0.44 5.22 -3.56
N GLY A 34 -0.89 5.21 -3.56
CA GLY A 34 -1.69 4.69 -2.45
C GLY A 34 -1.52 3.19 -2.25
N TYR A 35 -1.34 2.42 -3.32
CA TYR A 35 -1.17 0.97 -3.23
C TYR A 35 0.13 0.59 -2.47
N PRO A 36 1.34 1.01 -2.85
CA PRO A 36 2.56 0.76 -2.07
C PRO A 36 2.51 1.38 -0.66
N LEU A 37 1.96 2.59 -0.52
CA LEU A 37 1.84 3.25 0.79
C LEU A 37 0.90 2.49 1.73
N SER A 38 -0.07 1.73 1.21
CA SER A 38 -1.00 0.93 2.01
C SER A 38 -0.40 -0.38 2.54
N LEU A 39 0.80 -0.77 2.09
CA LEU A 39 1.47 -2.00 2.52
C LEU A 39 1.78 -1.98 4.02
N GLY A 40 2.31 -0.88 4.55
CA GLY A 40 2.63 -0.73 5.98
C GLY A 40 1.41 -0.96 6.88
N PRO A 41 0.30 -0.22 6.68
CA PRO A 41 -0.96 -0.47 7.39
C PRO A 41 -1.48 -1.90 7.26
N ALA A 42 -1.34 -2.53 6.09
CA ALA A 42 -1.75 -3.92 5.89
C ALA A 42 -0.90 -4.89 6.71
N ILE A 43 0.43 -4.72 6.74
CA ILE A 43 1.35 -5.50 7.58
C ILE A 43 0.99 -5.30 9.06
N TRP A 44 0.70 -4.06 9.49
CA TRP A 44 0.31 -3.76 10.86
C TRP A 44 -0.99 -4.46 11.27
N LEU A 45 -2.02 -4.40 10.44
CA LEU A 45 -3.29 -5.09 10.69
C LEU A 45 -3.12 -6.61 10.75
N THR A 46 -2.33 -7.17 9.85
CA THR A 46 -2.01 -8.61 9.82
C THR A 46 -1.26 -9.05 11.08
N SER A 47 -0.26 -8.28 11.54
CA SER A 47 0.49 -8.59 12.77
C SER A 47 -0.41 -8.67 14.02
N ARG A 48 -1.57 -8.01 13.99
CA ARG A 48 -2.55 -8.02 15.09
C ARG A 48 -3.68 -9.03 14.88
N GLY A 49 -3.64 -9.82 13.81
CA GLY A 49 -4.65 -10.82 13.50
C GLY A 49 -5.96 -10.24 12.94
N TYR A 50 -5.98 -8.95 12.56
CA TYR A 50 -7.17 -8.34 11.95
C TYR A 50 -7.33 -8.74 10.48
N PHE A 51 -6.22 -9.03 9.80
CA PHE A 51 -6.21 -9.59 8.46
C PHE A 51 -5.50 -10.94 8.40
N ARG A 52 -5.99 -11.80 7.51
CA ARG A 52 -5.32 -13.07 7.20
C ARG A 52 -4.12 -12.77 6.31
N GLU A 53 -2.98 -13.39 6.62
CA GLU A 53 -1.74 -13.27 5.84
C GLU A 53 -1.97 -13.58 4.36
N SER A 54 -2.76 -14.61 4.05
CA SER A 54 -3.07 -14.99 2.66
C SER A 54 -3.77 -13.89 1.84
N VAL A 55 -4.58 -13.05 2.47
CA VAL A 55 -5.27 -11.94 1.81
C VAL A 55 -4.26 -10.85 1.45
N VAL A 56 -3.43 -10.45 2.41
CA VAL A 56 -2.37 -9.45 2.17
C VAL A 56 -1.36 -9.98 1.17
N GLN A 57 -0.96 -11.24 1.29
CA GLN A 57 -0.08 -11.90 0.35
C GLN A 57 -0.64 -11.88 -1.08
N THR A 58 -1.90 -12.24 -1.27
CA THR A 58 -2.54 -12.27 -2.59
C THR A 58 -2.63 -10.86 -3.18
N PHE A 59 -3.05 -9.89 -2.35
CA PHE A 59 -3.28 -8.52 -2.78
C PHE A 59 -1.97 -7.80 -3.12
N PHE A 60 -0.91 -8.02 -2.34
CA PHE A 60 0.41 -7.39 -2.51
C PHE A 60 1.44 -8.26 -3.24
N ARG A 61 1.06 -9.45 -3.73
CA ARG A 61 1.92 -10.36 -4.48
C ARG A 61 2.76 -9.68 -5.57
N PRO A 62 2.20 -8.86 -6.49
CA PRO A 62 3.01 -8.26 -7.55
C PRO A 62 4.07 -7.30 -7.00
N LEU A 63 3.74 -6.53 -5.95
CA LEU A 63 4.69 -5.63 -5.31
C LEU A 63 5.80 -6.41 -4.61
N LEU A 64 5.45 -7.44 -3.84
CA LEU A 64 6.39 -8.25 -3.06
C LEU A 64 7.32 -9.04 -3.99
N LEU A 65 6.82 -9.64 -5.06
CA LEU A 65 7.68 -10.30 -6.06
C LEU A 65 8.61 -9.31 -6.77
N SER A 66 8.17 -8.07 -7.04
CA SER A 66 9.02 -7.06 -7.68
C SER A 66 10.25 -6.68 -6.84
N THR A 67 10.24 -6.92 -5.53
CA THR A 67 11.41 -6.69 -4.66
C THR A 67 12.53 -7.70 -4.87
N ALA A 68 12.24 -8.88 -5.43
CA ALA A 68 13.27 -9.87 -5.76
C ALA A 68 14.24 -9.32 -6.83
N GLU A 69 13.71 -8.53 -7.76
CA GLU A 69 14.43 -7.93 -8.89
C GLU A 69 15.06 -6.56 -8.57
N SER A 70 14.69 -5.93 -7.43
CA SER A 70 15.09 -4.55 -7.13
C SER A 70 15.40 -4.32 -5.66
N GLU A 71 16.67 -3.99 -5.40
CA GLU A 71 17.17 -3.68 -4.05
C GLU A 71 16.48 -2.46 -3.42
N SER A 72 16.20 -1.41 -4.20
CA SER A 72 15.52 -0.21 -3.69
C SER A 72 14.08 -0.49 -3.25
N LEU A 73 13.38 -1.40 -3.95
CA LEU A 73 12.05 -1.85 -3.54
C LEU A 73 12.13 -2.75 -2.29
N SER A 74 13.16 -3.60 -2.17
CA SER A 74 13.40 -4.38 -0.95
C SER A 74 13.54 -3.48 0.27
N GLN A 75 14.40 -2.46 0.18
CA GLN A 75 14.61 -1.50 1.29
C GLN A 75 13.34 -0.74 1.66
N ALA A 76 12.54 -0.32 0.67
CA ALA A 76 11.27 0.36 0.92
C ALA A 76 10.26 -0.56 1.65
N VAL A 77 10.24 -1.84 1.29
CA VAL A 77 9.35 -2.85 1.87
C VAL A 77 9.81 -3.24 3.28
N GLU A 78 11.11 -3.38 3.51
CA GLU A 78 11.71 -3.56 4.84
C GLU A 78 11.43 -2.36 5.76
N TRP A 79 11.55 -1.14 5.23
CA TRP A 79 11.21 0.08 5.96
C TRP A 79 9.75 0.04 6.44
N TRP A 80 8.80 -0.38 5.60
CA TRP A 80 7.41 -0.57 6.03
C TRP A 80 7.26 -1.66 7.10
N GLY A 81 8.00 -2.76 7.01
CA GLY A 81 8.05 -3.80 8.04
C GLY A 81 8.46 -3.27 9.41
N SER A 82 9.48 -2.39 9.45
CA SER A 82 9.98 -1.79 10.69
C SER A 82 8.95 -0.90 11.41
N TRP A 83 8.02 -0.30 10.65
CA TRP A 83 6.92 0.51 11.21
C TRP A 83 5.66 -0.31 11.49
N GLY A 84 5.39 -1.32 10.67
CA GLY A 84 4.15 -2.09 10.70
C GLY A 84 4.11 -3.13 11.81
N VAL A 85 5.24 -3.72 12.19
CA VAL A 85 5.26 -4.88 13.09
C VAL A 85 5.56 -4.47 14.54
N PRO A 86 4.72 -4.81 15.54
CA PRO A 86 5.01 -4.58 16.96
C PRO A 86 6.27 -5.29 17.46
N ASP A 87 6.87 -4.78 18.54
CA ASP A 87 7.95 -5.46 19.27
C ASP A 87 7.42 -6.81 19.76
N ASP A 88 8.02 -7.94 19.34
CA ASP A 88 7.62 -9.34 19.63
C ASP A 88 6.86 -10.09 18.52
N LYS A 89 6.51 -9.43 17.41
CA LYS A 89 5.78 -10.08 16.31
C LYS A 89 6.62 -10.25 15.06
N ALA A 90 6.19 -11.20 14.24
CA ALA A 90 6.62 -11.34 12.87
C ALA A 90 5.40 -11.54 11.98
N VAL A 91 5.48 -11.04 10.75
CA VAL A 91 4.54 -11.38 9.67
C VAL A 91 5.34 -12.04 8.57
N THR A 92 4.95 -13.25 8.20
CA THR A 92 5.66 -14.02 7.18
C THR A 92 4.74 -14.26 5.99
N PHE A 93 5.26 -14.02 4.79
CA PHE A 93 4.59 -14.35 3.54
C PHE A 93 5.42 -15.35 2.75
N PHE A 94 4.76 -16.40 2.26
CA PHE A 94 5.40 -17.50 1.53
C PHE A 94 4.95 -17.48 0.08
N PHE A 95 5.83 -17.15 -0.85
CA PHE A 95 5.53 -17.19 -2.28
C PHE A 95 6.17 -18.41 -2.90
N GLU A 96 5.33 -19.34 -3.35
CA GLU A 96 5.76 -20.40 -4.25
C GLU A 96 5.74 -19.84 -5.68
N THR A 97 6.90 -19.81 -6.33
CA THR A 97 7.05 -19.61 -7.77
C THR A 97 7.48 -20.91 -8.42
N ASP A 98 7.34 -21.01 -9.74
CA ASP A 98 7.76 -22.21 -10.49
C ASP A 98 9.27 -22.50 -10.37
N GLU A 99 10.06 -21.52 -9.90
CA GLU A 99 11.53 -21.57 -9.81
C GLU A 99 12.05 -21.61 -8.37
N ALA A 100 11.36 -20.99 -7.40
CA ALA A 100 11.82 -20.90 -6.01
C ALA A 100 10.67 -20.65 -5.01
N SER A 101 10.91 -21.03 -3.76
CA SER A 101 10.12 -20.55 -2.62
C SER A 101 10.75 -19.27 -2.07
N ILE A 102 10.03 -18.15 -2.15
CA ILE A 102 10.50 -16.86 -1.62
C ILE A 102 9.77 -16.57 -0.32
N VAL A 103 10.53 -16.40 0.77
CA VAL A 103 10.00 -16.06 2.09
C VAL A 103 10.27 -14.59 2.38
N PHE A 104 9.21 -13.83 2.65
CA PHE A 104 9.32 -12.47 3.18
C PHE A 104 8.91 -12.48 4.64
N GLN A 105 9.87 -12.22 5.53
CA GLN A 105 9.62 -12.09 6.96
C GLN A 105 9.81 -10.64 7.39
N PHE A 106 8.75 -10.04 7.93
CA PHE A 106 8.76 -8.69 8.48
C PHE A 106 8.84 -8.76 10.00
N THR A 107 9.89 -8.17 10.55
CA THR A 107 10.08 -7.96 12.00
C THR A 107 10.38 -6.49 12.23
N ARG A 108 10.12 -5.99 13.44
CA ARG A 108 10.39 -4.58 13.75
C ARG A 108 11.89 -4.25 13.69
N THR A 109 12.75 -5.23 13.93
CA THR A 109 14.22 -5.07 13.92
C THR A 109 14.82 -4.93 12.53
N GLY A 110 14.02 -4.97 11.44
CA GLY A 110 14.54 -4.79 10.08
C GLY A 110 15.43 -5.94 9.60
N GLU A 111 15.60 -7.01 10.37
CA GLU A 111 16.24 -8.25 9.94
C GLU A 111 15.24 -9.03 9.07
N GLY A 112 15.04 -8.54 7.85
CA GLY A 112 14.44 -9.31 6.76
C GLY A 112 15.42 -10.39 6.36
N THR A 113 15.35 -11.55 7.00
CA THR A 113 16.19 -12.69 6.63
C THR A 113 15.59 -13.33 5.38
N ARG A 114 16.18 -13.10 4.20
CA ARG A 114 15.95 -13.95 3.04
C ARG A 114 16.52 -15.33 3.36
N LEU A 115 15.65 -16.33 3.46
CA LEU A 115 16.03 -17.75 3.47
C LEU A 115 15.66 -18.37 2.13
#